data_AF-A0A2T4VJT3-F1
#
_entry.id   AF-A0A2T4VJT3-F1
#
_cell.length_a   1.000
_cell.length_b   1.000
_cell.length_c   1.000
_cell.angle_alpha   90.00
_cell.angle_beta   90.00
_cell.angle_gamma   90.00
#
_symmetry.space_group_name_H-M   'P 1'
#
loop_
_entity.id
_entity.type
_entity.pdbx_description
1 polymer ?
#
loop_
_entity_poly.entity_id
_entity_poly.type
_entity_poly.pdbx_seq_one_letter_code
_entity_poly.pdbx_strand_id
1 'polypeptide(L)'
;MNWRTLLAGLLGILLPLPLVWLLSAISGPDLGQPRSQHLNVVPMLTDVERQNVLTYGRECHTDADCDPQLRCFFSMVTQDSYCVDSRCMTDLQCPDGFTCQTYEAKNGKDLLNACSLVGKRKEGEVCTRFTHKLPYACERGLLCHFRCGRPCRVDDPMSCPEGYFCEDDPTGAACQPTCEGHTCPEGQQCVSVGGHVSVCATVHGQNCQRTPCVQEQHCSVTDYPQPVDEVWMRCSQICGLMDTPPCPEGTVCESFRCRETCTPGVSTGCEPGYICKHRSDDVWLCAPDHRTDGED
;
A
#
# COMPACT_ATOMS: atom_id res chain seq x y z
N MET A 1 73.56 10.32 23.29
CA MET A 1 72.57 9.64 22.43
C MET A 1 72.00 10.69 21.50
N ASN A 2 72.26 10.57 20.19
CA ASN A 2 72.09 11.69 19.25
C ASN A 2 70.61 12.05 19.04
N TRP A 3 70.23 13.27 19.41
CA TRP A 3 68.89 13.84 19.23
C TRP A 3 68.35 13.70 17.80
N ARG A 4 69.25 13.68 16.80
CA ARG A 4 68.92 13.46 15.39
C ARG A 4 68.35 12.07 15.08
N THR A 5 68.76 11.02 15.79
CA THR A 5 68.18 9.67 15.59
C THR A 5 66.83 9.51 16.29
N LEU A 6 66.58 10.28 17.37
CA LEU A 6 65.26 10.32 18.03
C LEU A 6 64.20 11.02 17.16
N LEU A 7 64.56 12.13 16.51
CA LEU A 7 63.65 12.83 15.59
C LEU A 7 63.33 12.00 14.33
N ALA A 8 64.32 11.29 13.79
CA ALA A 8 64.10 10.41 12.63
C ALA A 8 63.18 9.22 12.97
N GLY A 9 63.30 8.66 14.18
CA GLY A 9 62.39 7.62 14.66
C GLY A 9 60.96 8.12 14.87
N LEU A 10 60.79 9.33 15.42
CA LEU A 10 59.46 9.92 15.63
C LEU A 10 58.75 10.26 14.32
N LEU A 11 59.45 10.80 13.32
CA LEU A 11 58.86 11.08 12.01
C LEU A 11 58.47 9.79 11.26
N GLY A 12 59.23 8.71 11.41
CA GLY A 12 58.91 7.42 10.79
C GLY A 12 57.64 6.76 11.32
N ILE A 13 57.27 7.05 12.57
CA ILE A 13 56.04 6.51 13.21
C ILE A 13 54.82 7.42 12.96
N LEU A 14 55.01 8.74 12.83
CA LEU A 14 53.92 9.70 12.62
C LEU A 14 53.39 9.73 11.18
N LEU A 15 54.18 9.33 10.18
CA LEU A 15 53.80 9.32 8.77
C LEU A 15 52.78 8.24 8.34
N PRO A 16 52.78 7.00 8.88
CA PRO A 16 51.76 6.01 8.50
C PRO A 16 50.41 6.21 9.21
N LEU A 17 50.37 6.91 10.34
CA LEU A 17 49.15 7.14 11.13
C LEU A 17 48.01 7.83 10.36
N PRO A 18 48.23 8.93 9.60
CA PRO A 18 47.15 9.53 8.80
C PRO A 18 46.71 8.65 7.62
N LEU A 19 47.60 7.79 7.09
CA LEU A 19 47.26 6.86 6.01
C LEU A 19 46.41 5.68 6.49
N VAL A 20 46.68 5.14 7.69
CA VAL A 20 45.82 4.14 8.32
C VAL A 20 44.45 4.75 8.66
N TRP A 21 44.42 6.02 9.09
CA TRP A 21 43.17 6.72 9.38
C TRP A 21 42.34 6.99 8.10
N LEU A 22 42.98 7.39 7.00
CA LEU A 22 42.35 7.54 5.68
C LEU A 22 41.83 6.21 5.11
N LEU A 23 42.54 5.10 5.34
CA LEU A 23 42.06 3.76 4.94
C LEU A 23 40.89 3.28 5.82
N SER A 24 40.87 3.62 7.12
CA SER A 24 39.73 3.31 7.99
C SER A 24 38.48 4.15 7.70
N ALA A 25 38.61 5.31 7.04
CA ALA A 25 37.48 6.13 6.62
C ALA A 25 36.80 5.62 5.33
N ILE A 26 37.47 4.76 4.55
CA ILE A 26 36.89 4.09 3.37
C ILE A 26 36.11 2.83 3.79
N SER A 27 36.42 2.27 4.96
CA SER A 27 35.58 1.29 5.66
C SER A 27 34.53 2.01 6.51
N GLY A 28 33.71 2.83 5.86
CA GLY A 28 32.49 3.34 6.50
C GLY A 28 31.63 2.16 6.96
N PRO A 29 31.03 2.20 8.16
CA PRO A 29 30.00 1.26 8.52
C PRO A 29 28.83 1.43 7.55
N ASP A 30 28.67 0.45 6.66
CA ASP A 30 27.47 0.09 5.88
C ASP A 30 26.43 1.21 5.76
N LEU A 31 26.58 2.05 4.74
CA LEU A 31 25.42 2.69 4.12
C LEU A 31 24.60 1.60 3.43
N GLY A 32 23.61 1.09 4.15
CA GLY A 32 22.45 0.42 3.55
C GLY A 32 22.72 -0.99 3.04
N GLN A 33 22.97 -1.94 3.93
CA GLN A 33 22.18 -3.17 3.78
C GLN A 33 20.74 -2.78 4.08
N PRO A 34 19.78 -2.94 3.14
CA PRO A 34 18.39 -3.04 3.55
C PRO A 34 18.39 -4.24 4.49
N ARG A 35 18.24 -3.94 5.78
CA ARG A 35 17.99 -4.94 6.79
C ARG A 35 16.65 -5.53 6.36
N SER A 36 16.70 -6.61 5.59
CA SER A 36 15.57 -7.51 5.40
C SER A 36 15.21 -7.91 6.82
N GLN A 37 14.27 -7.20 7.43
CA GLN A 37 13.67 -7.65 8.66
C GLN A 37 13.05 -8.97 8.23
N HIS A 38 13.65 -10.09 8.61
CA HIS A 38 13.05 -11.40 8.39
C HIS A 38 11.76 -11.39 9.19
N LEU A 39 10.68 -10.99 8.53
CA LEU A 39 9.35 -11.02 9.08
C LEU A 39 9.02 -12.49 9.31
N ASN A 40 8.61 -12.82 10.54
CA ASN A 40 8.35 -14.21 10.89
C ASN A 40 6.92 -14.54 10.49
N VAL A 41 6.75 -15.52 9.60
CA VAL A 41 5.45 -16.11 9.35
C VAL A 41 5.07 -16.93 10.57
N VAL A 42 3.99 -16.51 11.25
CA VAL A 42 3.40 -17.24 12.37
C VAL A 42 3.02 -18.63 11.89
N PRO A 43 3.39 -19.71 12.59
CA PRO A 43 3.10 -21.07 12.12
C PRO A 43 1.59 -21.35 12.13
N MET A 44 1.18 -22.37 11.37
CA MET A 44 -0.14 -22.98 11.54
C MET A 44 -0.04 -24.02 12.65
N LEU A 45 -0.73 -23.79 13.77
CA LEU A 45 -0.81 -24.69 14.90
C LEU A 45 -1.75 -25.87 14.60
N THR A 46 -1.43 -27.01 15.18
CA THR A 46 -2.31 -28.18 15.21
C THR A 46 -3.50 -27.95 16.15
N ASP A 47 -4.54 -28.76 16.02
CA ASP A 47 -5.72 -28.65 16.91
C ASP A 47 -5.36 -28.89 18.38
N VAL A 48 -4.37 -29.75 18.66
CA VAL A 48 -3.87 -30.00 20.01
C VAL A 48 -3.15 -28.77 20.56
N GLU A 49 -2.29 -28.13 19.75
CA GLU A 49 -1.60 -26.90 20.16
C GLU A 49 -2.59 -25.75 20.40
N ARG A 50 -3.62 -25.62 19.55
CA ARG A 50 -4.69 -24.62 19.71
C ARG A 50 -5.48 -24.80 21.00
N GLN A 51 -5.67 -26.02 21.47
CA GLN A 51 -6.31 -26.28 22.77
C GLN A 51 -5.42 -25.87 23.96
N ASN A 52 -4.11 -25.76 23.75
CA ASN A 52 -3.14 -25.40 24.78
C ASN A 52 -2.84 -23.89 24.84
N VAL A 53 -3.33 -23.10 23.87
CA VAL A 53 -3.27 -21.63 23.91
C VAL A 53 -4.61 -21.06 24.39
N LEU A 54 -4.56 -20.29 25.47
CA LEU A 54 -5.74 -19.83 26.20
C LEU A 54 -6.50 -18.73 25.46
N THR A 55 -5.80 -17.93 24.66
CA THR A 55 -6.38 -16.76 23.99
C THR A 55 -6.88 -17.06 22.59
N TYR A 56 -6.72 -18.29 22.08
CA TYR A 56 -7.13 -18.63 20.71
C TYR A 56 -8.60 -18.33 20.44
N GLY A 57 -8.86 -17.56 19.38
CA GLY A 57 -10.20 -17.13 18.98
C GLY A 57 -10.84 -16.08 19.90
N ARG A 58 -10.15 -15.61 20.94
CA ARG A 58 -10.63 -14.50 21.77
C ARG A 58 -10.42 -13.17 21.09
N GLU A 59 -11.32 -12.23 21.36
CA GLU A 59 -11.19 -10.85 20.92
C GLU A 59 -9.88 -10.22 21.43
N CYS A 60 -9.28 -9.37 20.61
CA CYS A 60 -8.03 -8.67 20.94
C CYS A 60 -8.04 -7.25 20.37
N HIS A 61 -7.29 -6.35 21.00
CA HIS A 61 -7.00 -5.04 20.46
C HIS A 61 -5.56 -4.93 19.98
N THR A 62 -4.64 -5.69 20.56
CA THR A 62 -3.22 -5.69 20.24
C THR A 62 -2.66 -7.11 20.29
N ASP A 63 -1.48 -7.32 19.71
CA ASP A 63 -0.81 -8.62 19.78
C ASP A 63 -0.41 -9.01 21.22
N ALA A 64 -0.33 -8.05 22.14
CA ALA A 64 -0.05 -8.31 23.55
C ALA A 64 -1.22 -8.97 24.29
N ASP A 65 -2.43 -8.93 23.72
CA ASP A 65 -3.61 -9.61 24.27
C ASP A 65 -3.61 -11.12 23.94
N CYS A 66 -2.69 -11.56 23.08
CA CYS A 66 -2.61 -12.91 22.56
C CYS A 66 -1.44 -13.70 23.16
N ASP A 67 -1.60 -15.03 23.27
CA ASP A 67 -0.50 -15.93 23.58
C ASP A 67 0.66 -15.75 22.58
N PRO A 68 1.94 -15.99 22.96
CA PRO A 68 3.10 -15.66 22.14
C PRO A 68 3.14 -16.28 20.73
N GLN A 69 2.43 -17.38 20.52
CA GLN A 69 2.32 -18.09 19.24
C GLN A 69 1.18 -17.57 18.34
N LEU A 70 0.39 -16.62 18.84
CA LEU A 70 -0.79 -16.06 18.18
C LEU A 70 -0.60 -14.57 17.92
N ARG A 71 -1.35 -14.04 16.96
CA ARG A 71 -1.40 -12.60 16.67
C ARG A 71 -2.83 -12.11 16.59
N CYS A 72 -3.00 -10.83 16.89
CA CYS A 72 -4.27 -10.17 16.79
C CYS A 72 -4.56 -9.86 15.33
N PHE A 73 -5.56 -10.54 14.77
CA PHE A 73 -5.90 -10.46 13.36
C PHE A 73 -7.31 -9.89 13.19
N PHE A 74 -7.45 -8.90 12.31
CA PHE A 74 -8.74 -8.32 11.96
C PHE A 74 -9.38 -9.07 10.78
N SER A 75 -10.55 -9.66 11.02
CA SER A 75 -11.29 -10.36 9.98
C SER A 75 -12.36 -9.46 9.35
N MET A 76 -12.24 -9.18 8.06
CA MET A 76 -13.27 -8.47 7.28
C MET A 76 -14.59 -9.24 7.14
N VAL A 77 -14.61 -10.53 7.49
CA VAL A 77 -15.82 -11.36 7.46
C VAL A 77 -16.66 -11.15 8.72
N THR A 78 -16.01 -11.16 9.89
CA THR A 78 -16.69 -10.97 11.18
C THR A 78 -16.69 -9.51 11.63
N GLN A 79 -15.91 -8.65 10.98
CA GLN A 79 -15.66 -7.26 11.37
C GLN A 79 -15.08 -7.10 12.78
N ASP A 80 -14.39 -8.15 13.26
CA ASP A 80 -13.82 -8.21 14.61
C ASP A 80 -12.34 -8.62 14.55
N SER A 81 -11.59 -8.25 15.60
CA SER A 81 -10.20 -8.67 15.80
C SER A 81 -10.12 -9.81 16.80
N TYR A 82 -9.38 -10.88 16.50
CA TYR A 82 -9.20 -12.00 17.42
C TYR A 82 -7.80 -12.64 17.32
N CYS A 83 -7.39 -13.31 18.39
CA CYS A 83 -6.09 -13.98 18.46
C CYS A 83 -6.08 -15.26 17.63
N VAL A 84 -5.15 -15.36 16.69
CA VAL A 84 -5.09 -16.46 15.73
C VAL A 84 -3.65 -16.80 15.33
N ASP A 85 -3.46 -18.03 14.86
CA ASP A 85 -2.28 -18.53 14.16
C ASP A 85 -2.45 -18.38 12.64
N SER A 86 -1.48 -18.83 11.84
CA SER A 86 -1.74 -18.97 10.41
C SER A 86 -2.83 -20.00 10.16
N ARG A 87 -3.79 -19.67 9.29
CA ARG A 87 -4.96 -20.52 8.96
C ARG A 87 -4.71 -21.48 7.81
N CYS A 88 -3.66 -21.22 7.04
CA CYS A 88 -3.21 -22.05 5.93
C CYS A 88 -1.69 -21.88 5.77
N MET A 89 -1.07 -22.81 5.08
CA MET A 89 0.31 -22.70 4.58
C MET A 89 0.38 -22.93 3.07
N THR A 90 -0.67 -23.53 2.49
CA THR A 90 -0.81 -23.83 1.06
C THR A 90 -2.26 -23.68 0.63
N ASP A 91 -2.49 -23.48 -0.66
CA ASP A 91 -3.84 -23.38 -1.24
C ASP A 91 -4.71 -24.63 -0.97
N LEU A 92 -4.09 -25.81 -0.83
CA LEU A 92 -4.81 -27.07 -0.58
C LEU A 92 -5.53 -27.12 0.78
N GLN A 93 -5.17 -26.22 1.69
CA GLN A 93 -5.79 -26.10 3.01
C GLN A 93 -6.93 -25.09 3.03
N CYS A 94 -7.15 -24.38 1.92
CA CYS A 94 -8.24 -23.43 1.78
C CYS A 94 -9.46 -24.08 1.11
N PRO A 95 -10.69 -23.66 1.45
CA PRO A 95 -11.90 -24.10 0.77
C PRO A 95 -11.87 -23.73 -0.73
N ASP A 96 -12.71 -24.42 -1.52
CA ASP A 96 -12.89 -24.07 -2.93
C ASP A 96 -13.27 -22.59 -3.09
N GLY A 97 -12.59 -21.92 -4.03
CA GLY A 97 -12.75 -20.48 -4.25
C GLY A 97 -11.87 -19.60 -3.36
N PHE A 98 -10.94 -20.18 -2.58
CA PHE A 98 -9.97 -19.44 -1.77
C PHE A 98 -8.53 -19.85 -2.10
N THR A 99 -7.57 -18.98 -1.77
CA THR A 99 -6.12 -19.21 -1.88
C THR A 99 -5.43 -18.77 -0.60
N CYS A 100 -4.33 -19.41 -0.24
CA CYS A 100 -3.56 -19.07 0.94
C CYS A 100 -2.68 -17.85 0.64
N GLN A 101 -2.94 -16.75 1.36
CA GLN A 101 -2.29 -15.47 1.15
C GLN A 101 -1.64 -15.00 2.46
N THR A 102 -0.54 -14.28 2.33
CA THR A 102 0.21 -13.74 3.47
C THR A 102 -0.25 -12.31 3.78
N TYR A 103 -0.36 -11.98 5.06
CA TYR A 103 -0.79 -10.69 5.56
C TYR A 103 0.12 -10.22 6.69
N GLU A 104 0.29 -8.91 6.82
CA GLU A 104 0.92 -8.33 8.00
C GLU A 104 0.03 -8.48 9.23
N ALA A 105 0.61 -8.96 10.32
CA ALA A 105 0.01 -8.86 11.64
C ALA A 105 0.01 -7.42 12.14
N LYS A 106 -0.80 -7.13 13.17
CA LYS A 106 -0.97 -5.77 13.69
C LYS A 106 0.32 -5.14 14.23
N ASN A 107 1.30 -5.94 14.68
CA ASN A 107 2.61 -5.44 15.10
C ASN A 107 3.54 -4.99 13.96
N GLY A 108 3.22 -5.25 12.69
CA GLY A 108 4.07 -4.92 11.54
C GLY A 108 5.40 -5.67 11.49
N LYS A 109 5.56 -6.75 12.27
CA LYS A 109 6.80 -7.55 12.38
C LYS A 109 6.61 -9.01 12.05
N ASP A 110 5.38 -9.50 12.22
CA ASP A 110 5.02 -10.87 11.94
C ASP A 110 4.02 -10.92 10.80
N LEU A 111 4.00 -12.06 10.13
CA LEU A 111 3.12 -12.35 9.02
C LEU A 111 2.17 -13.48 9.41
N LEU A 112 0.95 -13.42 8.91
CA LEU A 112 -0.07 -14.45 9.06
C LEU A 112 -0.52 -14.91 7.68
N ASN A 113 -0.65 -16.21 7.50
CA ASN A 113 -1.26 -16.76 6.31
C ASN A 113 -2.75 -17.01 6.56
N ALA A 114 -3.61 -16.49 5.68
CA ALA A 114 -5.04 -16.68 5.74
C ALA A 114 -5.63 -16.99 4.37
N CYS A 115 -6.72 -17.75 4.36
CA CYS A 115 -7.44 -18.05 3.13
C CYS A 115 -8.19 -16.81 2.64
N SER A 116 -7.78 -16.29 1.48
CA SER A 116 -8.38 -15.13 0.84
C SER A 116 -9.27 -15.55 -0.31
N LEU A 117 -10.36 -14.81 -0.51
CA LEU A 117 -11.30 -15.04 -1.59
C LEU A 117 -10.62 -14.87 -2.96
N VAL A 118 -10.85 -15.82 -3.87
CA VAL A 118 -10.51 -15.68 -5.29
C VAL A 118 -11.65 -14.92 -5.97
N GLY A 119 -11.34 -13.77 -6.56
CA GLY A 119 -12.31 -12.89 -7.20
C GLY A 119 -12.17 -12.84 -8.71
N LYS A 120 -12.62 -11.71 -9.28
CA LYS A 120 -12.71 -11.48 -10.73
C LYS A 120 -11.69 -10.45 -11.25
N ARG A 121 -10.97 -9.76 -10.35
CA ARG A 121 -10.06 -8.68 -10.75
C ARG A 121 -8.85 -9.23 -11.48
N LYS A 122 -8.54 -8.61 -12.62
CA LYS A 122 -7.42 -8.94 -13.49
C LYS A 122 -6.16 -8.22 -13.05
N GLU A 123 -5.02 -8.68 -13.57
CA GLU A 123 -3.74 -8.03 -13.34
C GLU A 123 -3.79 -6.54 -13.75
N GLY A 124 -3.22 -5.68 -12.91
CA GLY A 124 -3.26 -4.23 -13.04
C GLY A 124 -4.54 -3.57 -12.50
N GLU A 125 -5.61 -4.31 -12.22
CA GLU A 125 -6.85 -3.72 -11.67
C GLU A 125 -6.75 -3.47 -10.16
N VAL A 126 -7.44 -2.42 -9.68
CA VAL A 126 -7.50 -2.10 -8.24
C VAL A 126 -8.26 -3.18 -7.49
N CYS A 127 -7.73 -3.55 -6.34
CA CYS A 127 -8.26 -4.61 -5.48
C CYS A 127 -8.32 -4.17 -4.02
N THR A 128 -9.04 -4.93 -3.22
CA THR A 128 -9.10 -4.73 -1.77
C THR A 128 -8.49 -5.94 -1.07
N ARG A 129 -7.43 -5.71 -0.30
CA ARG A 129 -6.81 -6.74 0.55
C ARG A 129 -7.86 -7.34 1.48
N PHE A 130 -7.89 -8.67 1.60
CA PHE A 130 -8.76 -9.42 2.51
C PHE A 130 -10.26 -9.12 2.37
N THR A 131 -10.76 -8.89 1.15
CA THR A 131 -12.19 -8.63 0.89
C THR A 131 -13.04 -9.90 0.93
N HIS A 132 -14.27 -9.77 1.42
CA HIS A 132 -15.31 -10.82 1.31
C HIS A 132 -16.18 -10.69 0.04
N LYS A 133 -15.88 -9.71 -0.83
CA LYS A 133 -16.67 -9.42 -2.03
C LYS A 133 -15.91 -9.82 -3.29
N LEU A 134 -16.50 -10.74 -4.07
CA LEU A 134 -15.95 -11.24 -5.33
C LEU A 134 -15.49 -10.13 -6.32
N PRO A 135 -16.23 -9.02 -6.51
CA PRO A 135 -15.81 -7.97 -7.44
C PRO A 135 -14.57 -7.18 -7.00
N TYR A 136 -14.09 -7.33 -5.77
CA TYR A 136 -12.93 -6.60 -5.27
C TYR A 136 -11.71 -7.48 -5.03
N ALA A 137 -11.86 -8.80 -5.18
CA ALA A 137 -10.78 -9.76 -5.02
C ALA A 137 -10.09 -10.05 -6.35
N CYS A 138 -8.79 -10.30 -6.29
CA CYS A 138 -7.98 -10.72 -7.43
C CYS A 138 -8.32 -12.12 -7.89
N GLU A 139 -8.17 -12.37 -9.19
CA GLU A 139 -8.26 -13.72 -9.72
C GLU A 139 -7.15 -14.63 -9.19
N ARG A 140 -7.31 -15.93 -9.43
CA ARG A 140 -6.42 -16.96 -8.90
C ARG A 140 -4.97 -16.71 -9.35
N GLY A 141 -4.06 -16.76 -8.40
CA GLY A 141 -2.61 -16.63 -8.64
C GLY A 141 -2.11 -15.19 -8.67
N LEU A 142 -2.96 -14.19 -8.40
CA LEU A 142 -2.55 -12.79 -8.25
C LEU A 142 -2.59 -12.38 -6.77
N LEU A 143 -1.64 -11.53 -6.39
CA LEU A 143 -1.52 -10.90 -5.07
C LEU A 143 -2.17 -9.50 -5.12
N CYS A 144 -2.81 -9.08 -4.03
CA CYS A 144 -3.44 -7.76 -3.96
C CYS A 144 -2.57 -6.73 -3.23
N HIS A 145 -1.82 -5.93 -3.97
CA HIS A 145 -0.92 -4.89 -3.44
C HIS A 145 -1.41 -3.55 -3.96
N PHE A 146 -2.59 -3.12 -3.49
CA PHE A 146 -3.43 -2.05 -4.08
C PHE A 146 -3.99 -2.41 -5.46
N ARG A 147 -3.18 -2.97 -6.35
CA ARG A 147 -3.60 -3.60 -7.60
C ARG A 147 -3.22 -5.07 -7.63
N CYS A 148 -3.98 -5.84 -8.41
CA CYS A 148 -3.69 -7.25 -8.60
C CYS A 148 -2.41 -7.40 -9.42
N GLY A 149 -1.43 -8.11 -8.89
CA GLY A 149 -0.16 -8.37 -9.56
C GLY A 149 0.20 -9.85 -9.49
N ARG A 150 0.78 -10.40 -10.56
CA ARG A 150 1.35 -11.75 -10.47
C ARG A 150 2.57 -11.74 -9.54
N PRO A 151 2.86 -12.82 -8.80
CA PRO A 151 4.09 -12.95 -8.05
C PRO A 151 5.32 -12.77 -8.93
N CYS A 152 6.34 -12.09 -8.42
CA CYS A 152 7.56 -11.79 -9.16
C CYS A 152 8.82 -12.02 -8.32
N ARG A 153 9.98 -11.84 -8.94
CA ARG A 153 11.29 -11.95 -8.28
C ARG A 153 12.00 -10.61 -8.40
N VAL A 154 12.29 -10.00 -7.27
CA VAL A 154 12.91 -8.66 -7.20
C VAL A 154 14.25 -8.62 -7.94
N ASP A 155 15.03 -9.71 -7.85
CA ASP A 155 16.34 -9.83 -8.50
C ASP A 155 16.26 -10.23 -9.99
N ASP A 156 15.07 -10.43 -10.54
CA ASP A 156 14.84 -10.82 -11.93
C ASP A 156 13.95 -9.79 -12.63
N PRO A 157 14.54 -8.83 -13.37
CA PRO A 157 13.80 -7.81 -14.11
C PRO A 157 12.84 -8.39 -15.15
N MET A 158 13.04 -9.63 -15.59
CA MET A 158 12.19 -10.31 -16.58
C MET A 158 11.02 -11.07 -15.94
N SER A 159 10.90 -11.04 -14.60
CA SER A 159 9.80 -11.69 -13.88
C SER A 159 8.45 -11.00 -14.09
N CYS A 160 8.47 -9.72 -14.47
CA CYS A 160 7.29 -8.95 -14.82
C CYS A 160 7.19 -8.66 -16.33
N PRO A 161 5.97 -8.58 -16.88
CA PRO A 161 5.77 -8.18 -18.26
C PRO A 161 6.14 -6.71 -18.50
N GLU A 162 6.28 -6.31 -19.76
CA GLU A 162 6.51 -4.90 -20.12
C GLU A 162 5.38 -4.00 -19.58
N GLY A 163 5.74 -2.81 -19.09
CA GLY A 163 4.81 -1.90 -18.42
C GLY A 163 4.54 -2.25 -16.95
N TYR A 164 5.29 -3.19 -16.38
CA TYR A 164 5.22 -3.56 -14.96
C TYR A 164 6.62 -3.61 -14.35
N PHE A 165 6.69 -3.33 -13.05
CA PHE A 165 7.90 -3.53 -12.23
C PHE A 165 7.57 -4.49 -11.09
N CYS A 166 8.59 -5.18 -10.59
CA CYS A 166 8.43 -6.04 -9.43
C CYS A 166 8.52 -5.19 -8.15
N GLU A 167 7.41 -5.03 -7.44
CA GLU A 167 7.37 -4.38 -6.15
C GLU A 167 7.67 -5.40 -5.05
N ASP A 168 8.67 -5.12 -4.22
CA ASP A 168 8.96 -5.88 -3.01
C ASP A 168 8.07 -5.38 -1.87
N ASP A 169 7.31 -6.29 -1.27
CA ASP A 169 6.43 -5.99 -0.13
C ASP A 169 6.50 -7.16 0.87
N PRO A 170 6.43 -6.87 2.17
CA PRO A 170 6.39 -7.84 3.28
C PRO A 170 5.56 -9.11 3.05
N THR A 171 4.46 -8.99 2.31
CA THR A 171 3.49 -10.05 2.05
C THR A 171 3.76 -10.85 0.77
N GLY A 172 4.82 -10.50 0.03
CA GLY A 172 5.32 -11.20 -1.14
C GLY A 172 5.45 -10.29 -2.36
N ALA A 173 6.53 -10.40 -3.13
CA ALA A 173 6.74 -9.51 -4.26
C ALA A 173 5.72 -9.73 -5.40
N ALA A 174 5.19 -8.64 -5.96
CA ALA A 174 4.15 -8.66 -7.00
C ALA A 174 4.43 -7.66 -8.13
N CYS A 175 4.04 -8.00 -9.36
CA CYS A 175 4.14 -7.08 -10.50
C CYS A 175 3.12 -5.95 -10.38
N GLN A 176 3.60 -4.71 -10.31
CA GLN A 176 2.79 -3.49 -10.29
C GLN A 176 2.95 -2.70 -11.59
N PRO A 177 1.89 -2.03 -12.08
CA PRO A 177 1.95 -1.30 -13.34
C PRO A 177 2.81 -0.03 -13.23
N THR A 178 3.49 0.30 -14.32
CA THR A 178 4.18 1.57 -14.52
C THR A 178 4.06 2.05 -15.96
N CYS A 179 3.77 3.33 -16.13
CA CYS A 179 3.83 4.03 -17.41
C CYS A 179 5.08 4.92 -17.54
N GLU A 180 5.93 4.97 -16.52
CA GLU A 180 7.14 5.79 -16.54
C GLU A 180 8.10 5.34 -17.64
N GLY A 181 8.60 6.28 -18.44
CA GLY A 181 9.47 5.97 -19.58
C GLY A 181 8.74 5.45 -20.82
N HIS A 182 7.41 5.27 -20.76
CA HIS A 182 6.59 4.84 -21.89
C HIS A 182 5.64 5.96 -22.35
N THR A 183 5.20 5.87 -23.60
CA THR A 183 4.19 6.80 -24.15
C THR A 183 2.81 6.20 -23.93
N CYS A 184 1.93 6.94 -23.25
CA CYS A 184 0.55 6.52 -23.07
C CYS A 184 -0.26 6.62 -24.37
N PRO A 185 -1.33 5.81 -24.51
CA PRO A 185 -2.30 5.93 -25.61
C PRO A 185 -2.84 7.35 -25.78
N GLU A 186 -3.30 7.66 -27.00
CA GLU A 186 -3.89 8.98 -27.30
C GLU A 186 -5.04 9.31 -26.35
N GLY A 187 -5.03 10.52 -25.79
CA GLY A 187 -6.01 10.99 -24.80
C GLY A 187 -5.69 10.61 -23.34
N GLN A 188 -4.73 9.71 -23.11
CA GLN A 188 -4.28 9.32 -21.79
C GLN A 188 -2.95 9.99 -21.43
N GLN A 189 -2.67 10.07 -20.14
CA GLN A 189 -1.40 10.53 -19.60
C GLN A 189 -0.92 9.60 -18.49
N CYS A 190 0.40 9.57 -18.30
CA CYS A 190 0.99 8.80 -17.22
C CYS A 190 0.71 9.49 -15.88
N VAL A 191 0.02 8.79 -14.98
CA VAL A 191 -0.41 9.31 -13.68
C VAL A 191 0.12 8.42 -12.57
N SER A 192 0.64 9.02 -11.50
CA SER A 192 0.96 8.28 -10.29
C SER A 192 -0.33 8.04 -9.50
N VAL A 193 -0.60 6.80 -9.10
CA VAL A 193 -1.83 6.45 -8.37
C VAL A 193 -1.57 6.00 -6.93
N GLY A 194 -0.30 5.97 -6.53
CA GLY A 194 0.12 5.65 -5.16
C GLY A 194 1.46 4.93 -5.15
N GLY A 195 2.32 5.25 -4.17
CA GLY A 195 3.64 4.65 -4.06
C GLY A 195 4.47 4.79 -5.34
N HIS A 196 5.02 3.68 -5.82
CA HIS A 196 5.77 3.58 -7.07
C HIS A 196 4.90 3.20 -8.28
N VAL A 197 3.57 3.13 -8.11
CA VAL A 197 2.64 2.70 -9.14
C VAL A 197 2.22 3.88 -10.02
N SER A 198 2.28 3.66 -11.33
CA SER A 198 1.78 4.61 -12.31
C SER A 198 1.01 3.91 -13.43
N VAL A 199 -0.01 4.57 -13.96
CA VAL A 199 -0.87 4.02 -15.01
C VAL A 199 -1.11 5.04 -16.10
N CYS A 200 -1.37 4.56 -17.32
CA CYS A 200 -1.91 5.42 -18.37
C CYS A 200 -3.41 5.59 -18.14
N ALA A 201 -3.85 6.84 -17.94
CA ALA A 201 -5.26 7.12 -17.71
C ALA A 201 -5.69 8.48 -18.27
N THR A 202 -6.98 8.59 -18.55
CA THR A 202 -7.70 9.84 -18.80
C THR A 202 -7.90 10.54 -17.45
N VAL A 203 -7.50 11.80 -17.34
CA VAL A 203 -7.65 12.56 -16.08
C VAL A 203 -8.90 13.42 -16.14
N HIS A 204 -9.78 13.23 -15.16
CA HIS A 204 -10.94 14.07 -14.90
C HIS A 204 -10.67 15.05 -13.75
N GLY A 205 -11.19 16.27 -13.86
CA GLY A 205 -10.91 17.36 -12.93
C GLY A 205 -9.54 18.03 -13.12
N GLN A 206 -9.07 18.71 -12.07
CA GLN A 206 -7.77 19.37 -12.08
C GLN A 206 -6.64 18.33 -11.93
N ASN A 207 -5.80 18.17 -12.95
CA ASN A 207 -4.57 17.38 -12.85
C ASN A 207 -3.57 18.06 -11.88
N CYS A 208 -3.69 17.70 -10.61
CA CYS A 208 -2.90 18.26 -9.53
C CYS A 208 -1.47 17.70 -9.41
N GLN A 209 -1.12 16.71 -10.23
CA GLN A 209 0.25 16.20 -10.37
C GLN A 209 1.05 17.01 -11.39
N ARG A 210 0.38 17.52 -12.42
CA ARG A 210 0.97 18.43 -13.41
C ARG A 210 0.96 19.88 -12.92
N THR A 211 -0.14 20.31 -12.30
CA THR A 211 -0.30 21.66 -11.75
C THR A 211 -0.49 21.55 -10.24
N PRO A 212 0.56 21.80 -9.43
CA PRO A 212 0.48 21.63 -7.98
C PRO A 212 -0.65 22.42 -7.33
N CYS A 213 -1.24 21.85 -6.28
CA CYS A 213 -2.26 22.53 -5.50
C CYS A 213 -1.70 23.76 -4.77
N VAL A 214 -2.56 24.74 -4.51
CA VAL A 214 -2.20 25.91 -3.70
C VAL A 214 -1.99 25.51 -2.23
N GLN A 215 -1.33 26.36 -1.44
CA GLN A 215 -0.92 26.05 -0.06
C GLN A 215 -2.07 25.46 0.77
N GLU A 216 -1.75 24.43 1.58
CA GLU A 216 -2.67 23.65 2.45
C GLU A 216 -3.66 22.71 1.75
N GLN A 217 -3.65 22.64 0.42
CA GLN A 217 -4.41 21.65 -0.34
C GLN A 217 -3.53 20.45 -0.74
N HIS A 218 -4.14 19.27 -0.73
CA HIS A 218 -3.52 18.03 -1.18
C HIS A 218 -4.15 17.55 -2.48
N CYS A 219 -3.31 17.01 -3.36
CA CYS A 219 -3.75 16.34 -4.57
C CYS A 219 -4.43 15.02 -4.20
N SER A 220 -5.74 14.95 -4.39
CA SER A 220 -6.51 13.73 -4.24
C SER A 220 -6.59 13.05 -5.60
N VAL A 221 -6.09 11.82 -5.68
CA VAL A 221 -6.22 10.96 -6.86
C VAL A 221 -7.15 9.82 -6.51
N THR A 222 -8.17 9.59 -7.33
CA THR A 222 -9.13 8.49 -7.20
C THR A 222 -9.14 7.70 -8.49
N ASP A 223 -8.81 6.41 -8.41
CA ASP A 223 -8.64 5.47 -9.53
C ASP A 223 -9.43 4.16 -9.31
N TYR A 224 -10.33 4.17 -8.32
CA TYR A 224 -11.12 3.02 -7.87
C TYR A 224 -12.61 3.27 -8.10
N PRO A 225 -13.46 2.25 -8.37
CA PRO A 225 -13.17 0.82 -8.61
C PRO A 225 -13.08 0.43 -10.09
N GLN A 226 -13.52 1.30 -10.99
CA GLN A 226 -13.46 1.24 -12.45
C GLN A 226 -13.86 2.62 -12.99
N PRO A 227 -13.47 2.94 -14.24
CA PRO A 227 -12.64 2.14 -15.13
C PRO A 227 -11.13 2.27 -14.81
N VAL A 228 -10.33 1.27 -15.20
CA VAL A 228 -8.87 1.23 -14.90
C VAL A 228 -8.04 2.29 -15.61
N ASP A 229 -8.60 2.89 -16.67
CA ASP A 229 -7.97 3.89 -17.53
C ASP A 229 -8.56 5.30 -17.34
N GLU A 230 -9.30 5.52 -16.26
CA GLU A 230 -9.75 6.85 -15.84
C GLU A 230 -9.33 7.13 -14.40
N VAL A 231 -8.94 8.37 -14.14
CA VAL A 231 -8.61 8.84 -12.80
C VAL A 231 -9.23 10.20 -12.56
N TRP A 232 -9.70 10.41 -11.34
CA TRP A 232 -10.26 11.67 -10.88
C TRP A 232 -9.26 12.36 -9.99
N MET A 233 -8.86 13.55 -10.40
CA MET A 233 -7.92 14.38 -9.66
C MET A 233 -8.59 15.68 -9.24
N ARG A 234 -8.30 16.09 -8.01
CA ARG A 234 -8.67 17.41 -7.50
C ARG A 234 -7.76 17.84 -6.37
N CYS A 235 -7.63 19.16 -6.22
CA CYS A 235 -7.09 19.73 -5.00
C CYS A 235 -8.18 19.78 -3.93
N SER A 236 -7.85 19.31 -2.72
CA SER A 236 -8.76 19.32 -1.58
C SER A 236 -8.02 19.62 -0.29
N GLN A 237 -8.65 20.37 0.59
CA GLN A 237 -8.15 20.64 1.93
C GLN A 237 -8.52 19.47 2.87
N ILE A 238 -7.62 19.14 3.81
CA ILE A 238 -7.90 18.19 4.88
C ILE A 238 -8.74 18.87 5.97
N CYS A 239 -9.67 18.15 6.56
CA CYS A 239 -10.57 18.67 7.59
C CYS A 239 -10.88 17.60 8.64
N GLY A 240 -11.53 17.99 9.75
CA GLY A 240 -12.03 17.04 10.76
C GLY A 240 -10.95 16.43 11.66
N LEU A 241 -9.69 16.88 11.53
CA LEU A 241 -8.60 16.59 12.46
C LEU A 241 -8.34 17.79 13.37
N MET A 242 -7.77 17.54 14.55
CA MET A 242 -7.31 18.60 15.44
C MET A 242 -6.34 19.53 14.68
N ASP A 243 -6.51 20.84 14.82
CA ASP A 243 -5.69 21.87 14.14
C ASP A 243 -5.83 21.96 12.60
N THR A 244 -6.87 21.38 12.00
CA THR A 244 -7.18 21.61 10.57
C THR A 244 -8.18 22.77 10.38
N PRO A 245 -7.97 23.65 9.38
CA PRO A 245 -8.90 24.74 9.12
C PRO A 245 -10.27 24.20 8.69
N PRO A 246 -11.38 24.94 8.94
CA PRO A 246 -12.69 24.56 8.45
C PRO A 246 -12.69 24.55 6.92
N CYS A 247 -13.61 23.77 6.35
CA CYS A 247 -13.78 23.72 4.91
C CYS A 247 -14.25 25.08 4.35
N PRO A 248 -13.77 25.48 3.16
CA PRO A 248 -14.20 26.72 2.51
C PRO A 248 -15.69 26.69 2.17
N GLU A 249 -16.27 27.87 1.94
CA GLU A 249 -17.67 28.03 1.56
C GLU A 249 -18.02 27.17 0.32
N GLY A 250 -19.20 26.54 0.34
CA GLY A 250 -19.63 25.60 -0.72
C GLY A 250 -19.03 24.19 -0.62
N THR A 251 -18.29 23.89 0.45
CA THR A 251 -17.76 22.55 0.71
C THR A 251 -18.08 22.07 2.12
N VAL A 252 -18.16 20.75 2.31
CA VAL A 252 -18.35 20.10 3.60
C VAL A 252 -17.22 19.12 3.87
N CYS A 253 -16.95 18.88 5.15
CA CYS A 253 -15.98 17.87 5.55
C CYS A 253 -16.58 16.47 5.43
N GLU A 254 -16.11 15.67 4.48
CA GLU A 254 -16.47 14.26 4.34
C GLU A 254 -15.20 13.42 4.24
N SER A 255 -15.11 12.37 5.06
CA SER A 255 -13.94 11.47 5.13
C SER A 255 -12.61 12.22 5.24
N PHE A 256 -12.56 13.22 6.13
CA PHE A 256 -11.41 14.09 6.40
C PHE A 256 -10.95 14.96 5.22
N ARG A 257 -11.82 15.16 4.21
CA ARG A 257 -11.54 16.03 3.06
C ARG A 257 -12.70 16.98 2.80
N CYS A 258 -12.38 18.20 2.42
CA CYS A 258 -13.39 19.15 1.96
C CYS A 258 -13.88 18.76 0.57
N ARG A 259 -15.18 18.46 0.46
CA ARG A 259 -15.85 18.05 -0.78
C ARG A 259 -16.91 19.06 -1.16
N GLU A 260 -17.03 19.30 -2.46
CA GLU A 260 -17.99 20.25 -3.01
C GLU A 260 -19.42 19.73 -2.87
N THR A 261 -20.30 20.59 -2.35
CA THR A 261 -21.73 20.33 -2.28
C THR A 261 -22.39 20.63 -3.61
N CYS A 262 -23.38 19.83 -3.99
CA CYS A 262 -24.13 19.99 -5.23
C CYS A 262 -25.62 19.90 -4.99
N THR A 263 -26.42 20.35 -5.95
CA THR A 263 -27.88 20.22 -5.91
C THR A 263 -28.31 19.18 -6.94
N PRO A 264 -29.13 18.18 -6.57
CA PRO A 264 -29.62 17.17 -7.50
C PRO A 264 -30.42 17.82 -8.64
N GLY A 265 -30.26 17.30 -9.87
CA GLY A 265 -30.98 17.77 -11.06
C GLY A 265 -30.43 19.03 -11.72
N VAL A 266 -29.39 19.66 -11.16
CA VAL A 266 -28.67 20.77 -11.80
C VAL A 266 -27.44 20.22 -12.53
N SER A 267 -27.46 20.23 -13.87
CA SER A 267 -26.40 19.65 -14.71
C SER A 267 -25.04 20.34 -14.60
N THR A 268 -24.98 21.56 -14.04
CA THR A 268 -23.76 22.34 -13.84
C THR A 268 -23.26 22.32 -12.38
N GLY A 269 -23.80 21.44 -11.54
CA GLY A 269 -23.49 21.43 -10.10
C GLY A 269 -22.13 20.83 -9.73
N CYS A 270 -21.45 20.14 -10.65
CA CYS A 270 -20.16 19.51 -10.41
C CYS A 270 -19.22 19.69 -11.61
N GLU A 271 -17.92 19.60 -11.37
CA GLU A 271 -16.91 19.61 -12.42
C GLU A 271 -17.05 18.43 -13.41
N PRO A 272 -16.57 18.55 -14.66
CA PRO A 272 -16.59 17.46 -15.63
C PRO A 272 -15.97 16.16 -15.09
N GLY A 273 -16.69 15.05 -15.28
CA GLY A 273 -16.33 13.73 -14.73
C GLY A 273 -16.87 13.48 -13.33
N TYR A 274 -17.50 14.45 -12.68
CA TYR A 274 -18.14 14.27 -11.38
C TYR A 274 -19.66 14.37 -11.50
N ILE A 275 -20.36 13.56 -10.71
CA ILE A 275 -21.83 13.57 -10.61
C ILE A 275 -22.26 13.84 -9.18
N CYS A 276 -23.44 14.44 -9.05
CA CYS A 276 -24.03 14.74 -7.75
C CYS A 276 -24.62 13.49 -7.13
N LYS A 277 -24.02 12.97 -6.06
CA LYS A 277 -24.48 11.77 -5.34
C LYS A 277 -24.97 12.13 -3.94
N HIS A 278 -26.07 11.49 -3.54
CA HIS A 278 -26.60 11.58 -2.18
C HIS A 278 -25.71 10.78 -1.22
N ARG A 279 -25.38 11.38 -0.06
CA ARG A 279 -24.65 10.73 1.04
C ARG A 279 -25.53 10.64 2.29
N SER A 280 -25.06 9.91 3.29
CA SER A 280 -25.85 9.43 4.44
C SER A 280 -26.29 10.49 5.46
N ASP A 281 -26.11 11.78 5.18
CA ASP A 281 -26.42 12.89 6.10
C ASP A 281 -27.31 13.99 5.45
N ASP A 282 -28.17 13.63 4.49
CA ASP A 282 -28.98 14.55 3.66
C ASP A 282 -28.15 15.56 2.82
N VAL A 283 -26.83 15.34 2.72
CA VAL A 283 -25.93 16.16 1.92
C VAL A 283 -25.68 15.52 0.55
N TRP A 284 -25.74 16.34 -0.47
CA TRP A 284 -25.44 16.00 -1.85
C TRP A 284 -24.04 16.49 -2.21
N LEU A 285 -23.18 15.59 -2.66
CA LEU A 285 -21.78 15.89 -2.96
C LEU A 285 -21.37 15.50 -4.36
N CYS A 286 -20.44 16.26 -4.91
CA CYS A 286 -19.77 15.89 -6.14
C CYS A 286 -18.85 14.69 -5.88
N ALA A 287 -19.17 13.58 -6.54
CA ALA A 287 -18.43 12.33 -6.49
C ALA A 287 -18.03 11.92 -7.91
N PRO A 288 -16.92 11.18 -8.07
CA PRO A 288 -16.54 10.65 -9.38
C PRO A 288 -17.69 9.88 -10.06
N ASP A 289 -17.84 10.13 -11.36
CA ASP A 289 -18.77 9.43 -12.23
C ASP A 289 -18.19 8.09 -12.69
N HIS A 290 -18.07 7.16 -11.74
CA HIS A 290 -17.75 5.79 -12.08
C HIS A 290 -18.90 5.22 -12.90
N ARG A 291 -18.64 4.85 -14.17
CA ARG A 291 -19.55 3.96 -14.90
C ARG A 291 -19.68 2.67 -14.10
N THR A 292 -20.83 2.48 -13.46
CA THR A 292 -21.16 1.22 -12.81
C THR A 292 -21.50 0.22 -13.91
N ASP A 293 -20.51 -0.57 -14.34
CA ASP A 293 -20.80 -1.82 -15.02
C ASP A 293 -21.47 -2.76 -14.00
N GLY A 294 -22.80 -2.84 -14.07
CA GLY A 294 -23.64 -3.92 -13.55
C GLY A 294 -23.48 -4.29 -12.08
N GLU A 295 -24.32 -3.71 -11.22
CA GLU A 295 -24.89 -4.52 -10.13
C GLU A 295 -25.83 -5.55 -10.77
N ASP A 296 -25.31 -6.76 -10.98
CA ASP A 296 -26.06 -8.02 -11.18
C ASP A 296 -25.57 -9.06 -10.16
#